data_AF-A0A1M7PJW8-F1
#
_entry.id   AF-A0A1M7PJW8-F1
#
_cell.length_a   1.000
_cell.length_b   1.000
_cell.length_c   1.000
_cell.angle_alpha   90.00
_cell.angle_beta   90.00
_cell.angle_gamma   90.00
#
_symmetry.space_group_name_H-M   'P 1'
#
loop_
_entity.id
_entity.type
_entity.pdbx_description
1 polymer ?
#
loop_
_entity_poly.entity_id
_entity_poly.type
_entity_poly.pdbx_seq_one_letter_code
_entity_poly.pdbx_strand_id
1 'polypeptide(L)'
;MSKNSKEGVKHAIQELAIGNYRSYPGDYGIEAKDTAANVQSLAKGYWDSREIKEIQRDEKLGINLEDYRQWTQEAFATFMKNNEYSLS
;
A
#
# COMPACT_ATOMS: atom_id res chain seq x y z
N MET A 1 5.01 -14.40 7.14
CA MET A 1 3.62 -14.89 6.99
C MET A 1 3.44 -15.52 5.62
N SER A 2 2.61 -16.57 5.49
CA SER A 2 2.35 -17.18 4.19
C SER A 2 1.60 -16.20 3.29
N LYS A 3 2.11 -15.93 2.08
CA LYS A 3 1.44 -15.09 1.08
C LYS A 3 0.19 -15.75 0.46
N ASN A 4 -0.28 -16.87 1.02
CA ASN A 4 -1.44 -17.62 0.53
C ASN A 4 -2.72 -17.33 1.35
N SER A 5 -2.73 -16.29 2.16
CA SER A 5 -3.94 -15.79 2.85
C SER A 5 -4.13 -14.31 2.54
N LYS A 6 -5.38 -13.83 2.66
CA LYS A 6 -5.72 -12.42 2.46
C LYS A 6 -4.90 -11.52 3.38
N GLU A 7 -4.71 -11.93 4.64
CA GLU A 7 -3.86 -11.22 5.61
C GLU A 7 -2.39 -11.19 5.19
N GLY A 8 -1.86 -12.31 4.66
CA GLY A 8 -0.49 -12.36 4.16
C GLY A 8 -0.25 -11.44 2.97
N VAL A 9 -1.23 -11.33 2.05
CA VAL A 9 -1.17 -10.40 0.92
C VAL A 9 -1.27 -8.95 1.42
N LYS A 10 -2.21 -8.66 2.32
CA LYS A 10 -2.34 -7.36 2.97
C LYS A 10 -1.01 -6.87 3.53
N HIS A 11 -0.36 -7.68 4.37
CA HIS A 11 0.92 -7.30 4.97
C HIS A 11 2.01 -7.02 3.93
N ALA A 12 2.09 -7.85 2.88
CA ALA A 12 3.06 -7.63 1.81
C ALA A 12 2.82 -6.30 1.05
N ILE A 13 1.56 -5.96 0.76
CA ILE A 13 1.19 -4.68 0.14
C ILE A 13 1.52 -3.50 1.06
N GLN A 14 1.26 -3.63 2.36
CA GLN A 14 1.57 -2.58 3.33
C GLN A 14 3.07 -2.33 3.47
N GLU A 15 3.90 -3.38 3.52
CA GLU A 15 5.36 -3.25 3.54
C GLU A 15 5.89 -2.54 2.28
N LEU A 16 5.37 -2.92 1.11
CA LEU A 16 5.75 -2.31 -0.17
C LEU A 16 5.34 -0.82 -0.23
N ALA A 17 4.13 -0.51 0.24
CA ALA A 17 3.62 0.86 0.31
C ALA A 17 4.45 1.73 1.25
N ILE A 18 4.75 1.27 2.47
CA ILE A 18 5.61 1.99 3.42
C ILE A 18 7.00 2.25 2.83
N GLY A 19 7.56 1.29 2.09
CA GLY A 19 8.80 1.48 1.34
C GLY A 19 8.72 2.65 0.37
N ASN A 20 7.66 2.71 -0.46
CA ASN A 20 7.44 3.80 -1.41
C ASN A 20 7.25 5.15 -0.72
N TYR A 21 6.49 5.22 0.38
CA TYR A 21 6.27 6.47 1.11
C TYR A 21 7.58 7.04 1.68
N ARG A 22 8.49 6.17 2.13
CA ARG A 22 9.82 6.56 2.59
C ARG A 22 10.74 7.01 1.46
N SER A 23 10.66 6.36 0.30
CA SER A 23 11.52 6.66 -0.86
C SER A 23 11.13 7.94 -1.58
N TYR A 24 9.86 8.35 -1.51
CA TYR A 24 9.34 9.51 -2.23
C TYR A 24 8.64 10.52 -1.29
N PRO A 25 9.37 11.14 -0.34
CA PRO A 25 8.77 12.06 0.62
C PRO A 25 8.12 13.30 -0.02
N GLY A 26 8.51 13.68 -1.24
CA GLY A 26 7.85 14.77 -1.99
C GLY A 26 6.42 14.43 -2.43
N ASP A 27 6.10 13.14 -2.57
CA ASP A 27 4.80 12.67 -3.03
C ASP A 27 3.89 12.21 -1.88
N TYR A 28 4.49 11.85 -0.74
CA TYR A 28 3.79 11.23 0.40
C TYR A 28 4.03 11.90 1.75
N GLY A 29 4.89 12.92 1.82
CA GLY A 29 5.20 13.63 3.07
C GLY A 29 4.08 14.56 3.54
N ILE A 30 4.28 15.17 4.71
CA ILE A 30 3.35 16.16 5.31
C ILE A 30 3.11 17.36 4.37
N GLU A 31 4.13 17.74 3.59
CA GLU A 31 4.08 18.90 2.70
C GLU A 31 3.52 18.58 1.31
N ALA A 32 3.23 17.30 1.02
CA ALA A 32 2.71 16.89 -0.28
C ALA A 32 1.23 17.30 -0.43
N LYS A 33 0.92 17.95 -1.56
CA LYS A 33 -0.41 18.53 -1.82
C LYS A 33 -1.43 17.49 -2.29
N ASP A 34 -0.97 16.48 -3.01
CA ASP A 34 -1.81 15.49 -3.70
C ASP A 34 -1.69 14.08 -3.10
N THR A 35 -1.30 13.98 -1.82
CA THR A 35 -0.97 12.71 -1.16
C THR A 35 -2.08 11.68 -1.26
N ALA A 36 -3.34 12.09 -1.11
CA ALA A 36 -4.48 11.18 -1.25
C ALA A 36 -4.56 10.58 -2.67
N ALA A 37 -4.38 11.40 -3.70
CA ALA A 37 -4.36 10.93 -5.09
C ALA A 37 -3.14 10.04 -5.38
N ASN A 38 -1.99 10.37 -4.80
CA ASN A 38 -0.76 9.58 -4.93
C ASN A 38 -0.90 8.19 -4.31
N VAL A 39 -1.48 8.08 -3.10
CA VAL A 39 -1.77 6.79 -2.46
C VAL A 39 -2.71 5.93 -3.30
N GLN A 40 -3.77 6.52 -3.86
CA GLN A 40 -4.70 5.80 -4.73
C GLN A 40 -4.04 5.35 -6.05
N SER A 41 -3.17 6.20 -6.61
CA SER A 41 -2.41 5.88 -7.82
C SER A 41 -1.39 4.77 -7.58
N LEU A 42 -0.72 4.76 -6.42
CA LEU A 42 0.19 3.70 -6.01
C LEU A 42 -0.53 2.34 -5.92
N ALA A 43 -1.70 2.31 -5.27
CA ALA A 43 -2.52 1.10 -5.17
C ALA A 43 -2.89 0.54 -6.55
N LYS A 44 -3.29 1.42 -7.48
CA LYS A 44 -3.59 1.06 -8.86
C LYS A 44 -2.34 0.53 -9.59
N GLY A 45 -1.19 1.17 -9.39
CA GLY A 45 0.08 0.73 -9.93
C GLY A 45 0.42 -0.71 -9.52
N TYR A 46 0.30 -1.04 -8.23
CA TYR A 46 0.48 -2.41 -7.75
C TYR A 46 -0.53 -3.39 -8.32
N TRP A 47 -1.79 -2.99 -8.45
CA TRP A 47 -2.85 -3.84 -9.00
C TRP A 47 -2.62 -4.17 -10.48
N ASP A 48 -2.22 -3.18 -11.26
CA ASP A 48 -1.96 -3.32 -12.70
C ASP A 48 -0.66 -4.07 -12.99
N SER A 49 0.31 -4.04 -12.07
CA SER A 49 1.63 -4.68 -12.23
C SER A 49 1.70 -6.12 -11.72
N ARG A 50 0.59 -6.72 -11.30
CA ARG A 50 0.56 -8.08 -10.75
C ARG A 50 0.96 -9.11 -11.80
N GLU A 51 1.78 -10.07 -11.39
CA GLU A 51 2.09 -11.23 -12.22
C GLU A 51 0.90 -12.21 -12.27
N ILE A 52 0.87 -13.08 -13.28
CA ILE A 52 -0.20 -14.10 -13.47
C ILE A 52 -0.47 -14.90 -12.18
N LYS A 53 0.59 -15.32 -11.48
CA LYS A 53 0.49 -16.08 -10.23
C LYS A 53 -0.21 -15.28 -9.11
N GLU A 54 -0.07 -13.96 -9.13
CA GLU A 54 -0.65 -13.04 -8.15
C GLU A 54 -2.09 -12.75 -8.48
N ILE A 55 -2.42 -12.58 -9.76
CA ILE A 55 -3.80 -12.48 -10.25
C ILE A 55 -4.60 -13.71 -9.80
N GLN A 56 -4.09 -14.91 -10.09
CA GLN A 56 -4.76 -16.18 -9.71
C GLN A 56 -4.92 -16.33 -8.19
N ARG A 57 -3.90 -15.94 -7.42
CA ARG A 57 -3.94 -15.94 -5.96
C ARG A 57 -5.04 -14.99 -5.47
N ASP A 58 -5.07 -13.77 -5.98
CA ASP A 58 -5.99 -12.73 -5.54
C ASP A 58 -7.44 -13.10 -5.88
N GLU A 59 -7.69 -13.65 -7.08
CA GLU A 59 -8.98 -14.19 -7.47
C GLU A 59 -9.44 -15.30 -6.51
N LYS A 60 -8.56 -16.26 -6.19
CA LYS A 60 -8.86 -17.34 -5.25
C LYS A 60 -9.17 -16.83 -3.84
N LEU A 61 -8.57 -15.71 -3.44
CA LEU A 61 -8.73 -15.11 -2.12
C LEU A 61 -9.84 -14.05 -2.07
N GLY A 62 -10.52 -13.77 -3.18
CA GLY A 62 -11.53 -12.70 -3.26
C GLY A 62 -10.94 -11.31 -3.01
N ILE A 63 -9.70 -11.09 -3.45
CA ILE A 63 -8.99 -9.81 -3.33
C ILE A 63 -9.26 -8.98 -4.60
N ASN A 64 -9.66 -7.74 -4.41
CA ASN A 64 -9.97 -6.80 -5.49
C ASN A 64 -9.17 -5.49 -5.36
N LEU A 65 -9.30 -4.59 -6.33
CA LEU A 65 -8.60 -3.30 -6.32
C LEU A 65 -8.92 -2.47 -5.07
N GLU A 66 -10.14 -2.56 -4.54
CA GLU A 66 -10.52 -1.80 -3.35
C GLU A 66 -9.78 -2.29 -2.10
N ASP A 67 -9.47 -3.59 -2.02
CA ASP A 67 -8.59 -4.12 -0.97
C ASP A 67 -7.19 -3.49 -1.06
N TYR A 68 -6.62 -3.39 -2.26
CA TYR A 68 -5.31 -2.75 -2.47
C TYR A 68 -5.32 -1.27 -2.07
N ARG A 69 -6.39 -0.54 -2.40
CA ARG A 69 -6.58 0.86 -1.99
C ARG A 69 -6.70 1.00 -0.48
N GLN A 70 -7.48 0.14 0.16
CA GLN A 70 -7.63 0.14 1.60
C GLN A 70 -6.28 -0.16 2.28
N TRP A 71 -5.56 -1.19 1.85
CA TRP A 71 -4.31 -1.59 2.49
C TRP A 71 -3.19 -0.56 2.34
N THR A 72 -3.09 0.08 1.17
CA THR A 72 -2.14 1.19 0.96
C THR A 72 -2.51 2.41 1.81
N GLN A 73 -3.80 2.72 1.97
CA GLN A 73 -4.28 3.79 2.87
C GLN A 73 -3.99 3.48 4.35
N GLU A 74 -4.20 2.24 4.81
CA GLU A 74 -3.86 1.80 6.17
C GLU A 74 -2.35 1.89 6.44
N ALA A 75 -1.54 1.48 5.47
CA ALA A 75 -0.08 1.65 5.51
C ALA A 75 0.31 3.13 5.60
N PHE A 76 -0.38 4.00 4.85
CA PHE A 76 -0.11 5.43 4.86
C PHE A 76 -0.43 6.05 6.22
N ALA A 77 -1.58 5.72 6.81
CA ALA A 77 -1.93 6.15 8.16
C ALA A 77 -0.89 5.71 9.20
N THR A 78 -0.39 4.48 9.08
CA THR A 78 0.68 3.95 9.95
C THR A 78 2.00 4.69 9.73
N PHE A 79 2.36 4.97 8.48
CA PHE A 79 3.56 5.73 8.12
C PHE A 79 3.52 7.15 8.71
N MET A 80 2.40 7.86 8.55
CA MET A 80 2.21 9.21 9.09
C MET A 80 2.30 9.22 10.61
N LYS A 81 1.59 8.30 11.28
CA LYS A 81 1.67 8.17 12.75
C LYS A 81 3.11 7.98 13.22
N ASN A 82 3.88 7.12 12.57
CA ASN A 82 5.29 6.87 12.95
C ASN A 82 6.19 8.09 12.69
N ASN A 83 5.92 8.88 11.65
CA ASN A 83 6.68 10.10 11.37
C ASN A 83 6.32 11.24 12.30
N GLU A 84 5.05 11.38 12.70
CA GLU A 84 4.61 12.35 13.71
C GLU A 84 5.32 12.12 15.05
N TYR A 85 5.45 10.86 15.50
CA TYR A 85 6.21 10.53 16.71
C TYR A 85 7.73 10.64 16.57
N SER A 86 8.26 10.73 15.35
CA SER A 86 9.70 10.91 15.12
C SER A 86 10.12 12.39 15.15
N LEU A 87 9.15 13.31 15.18
CA LEU A 87 9.34 14.77 15.20
C LEU A 87 8.97 15.41 16.55
N SER A 88 8.49 14.61 17.51
CA SER A 88 8.19 15.00 18.90
C SER A 88 9.31 14.60 19.85
#